data_AF-A0A7G5ZHH6-F1
#
_entry.id   AF-A0A7G5ZHH6-F1
#
_cell.length_a   1.000
_cell.length_b   1.000
_cell.length_c   1.000
_cell.angle_alpha   90.00
_cell.angle_beta   90.00
_cell.angle_gamma   90.00
#
_symmetry.space_group_name_H-M   'P 1'
#
loop_
_entity.id
_entity.type
_entity.pdbx_description
1 polymer ?
#
loop_
_entity_poly.entity_id
_entity_poly.type
_entity_poly.pdbx_seq_one_letter_code
_entity_poly.pdbx_strand_id
1 'polypeptide(L)'
;MEHQTSEFKSTSGFKRILKASSYTVQGLVTAWKIEHAFRQELLVFVLGVIFAFVLPVSGFQRLVLIGVLLLVLIVELINSAFEAVVDRISLERHPLSKNAKDFGSAAVGLTVLLAAATWGTVLYNRFA
;
A
#
# COMPACT_ATOMS: atom_id res chain seq x y z
N MET A 1 -36.83 -16.59 3.15
CA MET A 1 -35.41 -16.34 3.47
C MET A 1 -34.75 -15.84 2.19
N GLU A 2 -34.56 -14.53 2.06
CA GLU A 2 -33.86 -13.96 0.91
C GLU A 2 -32.39 -14.38 0.97
N HIS A 3 -31.98 -15.24 0.05
CA HIS A 3 -30.57 -15.49 -0.19
C HIS A 3 -29.99 -14.23 -0.83
N GLN A 4 -29.33 -13.37 -0.05
CA GLN A 4 -28.46 -12.33 -0.59
C GLN A 4 -27.38 -13.01 -1.44
N THR A 5 -27.57 -13.05 -2.75
CA THR A 5 -26.50 -13.45 -3.66
C THR A 5 -25.48 -12.33 -3.67
N SER A 6 -24.29 -12.58 -3.14
CA SER A 6 -23.12 -11.73 -3.32
C SER A 6 -23.06 -11.21 -4.76
N GLU A 7 -23.08 -9.89 -4.96
CA GLU A 7 -22.99 -9.23 -6.28
C GLU A 7 -21.70 -9.59 -7.05
N PHE A 8 -20.77 -10.30 -6.40
CA PHE A 8 -19.52 -10.79 -6.98
C PHE A 8 -19.67 -12.13 -7.71
N LYS A 9 -20.81 -12.39 -8.36
CA LYS A 9 -21.00 -13.62 -9.14
C LYS A 9 -20.17 -13.58 -10.44
N SER A 10 -19.32 -14.59 -10.62
CA SER A 10 -18.29 -14.71 -11.66
C SER A 10 -18.87 -14.79 -13.08
N THR A 11 -18.68 -13.72 -13.88
CA THR A 11 -18.80 -13.75 -15.34
C THR A 11 -17.42 -14.00 -16.00
N SER A 12 -17.39 -14.79 -17.08
CA SER A 12 -16.22 -15.31 -17.84
C SER A 12 -15.02 -14.35 -18.08
N GLY A 13 -13.85 -14.97 -18.33
CA GLY A 13 -12.47 -14.53 -18.06
C GLY A 13 -12.02 -13.13 -18.47
N PHE A 14 -12.36 -12.62 -19.65
CA PHE A 14 -11.87 -11.29 -20.09
C PHE A 14 -12.67 -10.13 -19.46
N LYS A 15 -13.99 -10.29 -19.37
CA LYS A 15 -14.86 -9.33 -18.67
C LYS A 15 -14.51 -9.26 -17.18
N ARG A 16 -14.07 -10.37 -16.57
CA ARG A 16 -13.58 -10.40 -15.18
C ARG A 16 -12.27 -9.62 -14.99
N ILE A 17 -11.30 -9.76 -15.89
CA ILE A 17 -10.03 -9.02 -15.81
C ILE A 17 -10.31 -7.52 -15.93
N LEU A 18 -11.10 -7.10 -16.92
CA LEU A 18 -11.48 -5.69 -17.08
C LEU A 18 -12.23 -5.13 -15.86
N LYS A 19 -13.16 -5.91 -15.29
CA LYS A 19 -13.88 -5.50 -14.07
C LYS A 19 -12.95 -5.43 -12.86
N ALA A 20 -12.04 -6.39 -12.70
CA ALA A 20 -11.03 -6.39 -11.65
C ALA A 20 -10.08 -5.19 -11.76
N SER A 21 -9.60 -4.87 -12.97
CA SER A 21 -8.80 -3.67 -13.23
C SER A 21 -9.56 -2.39 -12.88
N SER A 22 -10.88 -2.34 -13.15
CA SER A 22 -11.73 -1.21 -12.72
C SER A 22 -11.77 -1.08 -11.20
N TYR A 23 -11.93 -2.19 -10.46
CA TYR A 23 -11.91 -2.17 -8.99
C TYR A 23 -10.55 -1.73 -8.44
N THR A 24 -9.45 -2.17 -9.04
CA THR A 24 -8.10 -1.72 -8.66
C THR A 24 -7.95 -0.21 -8.82
N VAL A 25 -8.34 0.34 -9.98
CA VAL A 25 -8.26 1.78 -10.24
C VAL A 25 -9.15 2.56 -9.26
N GLN A 26 -10.37 2.10 -9.01
CA GLN A 26 -11.28 2.73 -8.05
C GLN A 26 -10.69 2.74 -6.63
N GLY A 27 -10.07 1.64 -6.20
CA GLY A 27 -9.39 1.57 -4.89
C GLY A 27 -8.26 2.59 -4.77
N LEU A 28 -7.38 2.66 -5.78
CA LEU A 28 -6.28 3.63 -5.80
C LEU A 28 -6.75 5.08 -5.84
N VAL A 29 -7.79 5.38 -6.64
CA VAL A 29 -8.40 6.73 -6.70
C VAL A 29 -9.02 7.10 -5.35
N THR A 30 -9.64 6.14 -4.67
CA THR A 30 -10.23 6.36 -3.35
C THR A 30 -9.15 6.65 -2.31
N ALA A 31 -8.10 5.82 -2.23
CA ALA A 31 -6.97 6.05 -1.34
C ALA A 31 -6.31 7.41 -1.60
N TRP A 32 -6.09 7.78 -2.86
CA TRP A 32 -5.54 9.11 -3.21
C TRP A 32 -6.40 10.28 -2.70
N LYS A 33 -7.74 10.15 -2.75
CA LYS A 33 -8.66 11.23 -2.35
C LYS A 33 -8.81 11.34 -0.84
N ILE A 34 -8.85 10.21 -0.14
CA ILE A 34 -9.21 10.15 1.28
C ILE A 34 -7.95 10.22 2.15
N GLU A 35 -6.89 9.51 1.78
CA GLU A 35 -5.73 9.31 2.63
C GLU A 35 -4.62 10.34 2.33
N HIS A 36 -4.32 11.17 3.33
CA HIS A 36 -3.21 12.13 3.25
C HIS A 36 -1.85 11.41 3.26
N ALA A 37 -1.69 10.38 4.09
CA ALA A 37 -0.46 9.61 4.20
C ALA A 37 -0.15 8.88 2.89
N PHE A 38 -1.11 8.16 2.30
CA PHE A 38 -0.96 7.52 0.99
C PHE A 38 -0.46 8.48 -0.11
N ARG A 39 -0.93 9.74 -0.14
CA ARG A 39 -0.44 10.73 -1.12
C ARG A 39 1.03 11.08 -0.93
N GLN A 40 1.47 11.23 0.33
CA GLN A 40 2.87 11.52 0.64
C GLN A 40 3.76 10.33 0.27
N GLU A 41 3.35 9.12 0.64
CA GLU A 41 4.08 7.90 0.30
C GLU A 41 4.12 7.66 -1.21
N LEU A 42 3.04 7.94 -1.93
CA LEU A 42 3.02 7.79 -3.39
C LEU A 42 3.97 8.79 -4.06
N LEU A 43 4.08 10.01 -3.54
CA LEU A 43 5.07 10.97 -4.01
C LEU A 43 6.49 10.46 -3.78
N VAL A 44 6.78 9.93 -2.59
CA VAL A 44 8.09 9.32 -2.27
C VAL A 44 8.37 8.12 -3.18
N PHE A 45 7.38 7.27 -3.44
CA PHE A 45 7.48 6.16 -4.37
C PHE A 45 7.83 6.63 -5.78
N VAL A 46 7.10 7.61 -6.34
CA VAL A 46 7.35 8.13 -7.68
C VAL A 46 8.75 8.72 -7.81
N LEU A 47 9.17 9.55 -6.84
CA LEU A 47 10.51 10.13 -6.82
C LEU A 47 11.58 9.05 -6.67
N GLY A 48 11.37 8.09 -5.76
CA GLY A 48 12.27 6.95 -5.55
C GLY A 48 12.43 6.09 -6.79
N VAL A 49 11.35 5.83 -7.55
CA VAL A 49 11.42 5.12 -8.84
C VAL A 49 12.29 5.89 -9.83
N ILE A 50 12.06 7.19 -9.99
CA ILE A 50 12.88 8.05 -10.88
C ILE A 50 14.36 7.95 -10.49
N PHE A 51 14.68 8.12 -9.20
CA PHE A 51 16.06 8.01 -8.72
C PHE A 51 16.65 6.62 -8.92
N ALA A 52 15.89 5.54 -8.68
CA ALA A 52 16.37 4.17 -8.86
C ALA A 52 16.73 3.86 -10.33
N PHE A 53 16.05 4.49 -11.31
CA PHE A 53 16.40 4.38 -12.73
C PHE A 53 17.62 5.21 -13.12
N VAL A 54 17.82 6.38 -12.50
CA VAL A 54 19.00 7.24 -12.75
C VAL A 54 20.26 6.69 -12.07
N LEU A 55 20.13 5.99 -10.95
CA LEU A 55 21.26 5.44 -10.21
C LEU A 55 21.98 4.33 -11.01
N PRO A 56 23.33 4.36 -11.06
CA PRO A 56 24.15 3.32 -11.68
C PRO A 56 24.28 2.09 -10.77
N VAL A 57 23.14 1.43 -10.51
CA VAL A 57 23.01 0.21 -9.70
C VAL A 57 22.60 -0.98 -10.56
N SER A 58 22.80 -2.20 -10.04
CA SER A 58 22.41 -3.41 -10.76
C SER A 58 20.88 -3.49 -10.94
N GLY A 59 20.43 -4.28 -11.92
CA GLY A 59 18.99 -4.49 -12.14
C GLY A 59 18.28 -5.04 -10.91
N PHE A 60 18.93 -5.95 -10.18
CA PHE A 60 18.40 -6.50 -8.93
C PHE A 60 18.29 -5.43 -7.83
N GLN A 61 19.34 -4.62 -7.62
CA GLN A 61 19.30 -3.52 -6.65
C GLN A 61 18.17 -2.53 -6.98
N ARG A 62 18.01 -2.17 -8.26
CA ARG A 62 16.90 -1.31 -8.71
C ARG A 62 15.53 -1.90 -8.38
N LEU A 63 15.31 -3.18 -8.66
CA LEU A 63 14.06 -3.87 -8.33
C LEU A 63 13.80 -3.87 -6.82
N VAL A 64 14.83 -4.08 -6.00
CA VAL A 64 14.73 -4.04 -4.53
C VAL A 64 14.38 -2.62 -4.03
N LEU A 65 15.04 -1.57 -4.54
CA LEU A 65 14.75 -0.17 -4.17
C LEU A 65 13.31 0.24 -4.49
N ILE A 66 12.80 -0.17 -5.65
CA ILE A 66 11.40 0.06 -6.04
C ILE A 66 10.46 -0.80 -5.21
N GLY A 67 10.82 -2.07 -4.99
CA GLY A 67 10.00 -3.05 -4.28
C GLY A 67 9.71 -2.67 -2.83
N VAL A 68 10.71 -2.15 -2.11
CA VAL A 68 10.49 -1.71 -0.71
C VAL A 68 9.58 -0.48 -0.61
N LEU A 69 9.62 0.43 -1.57
CA LEU A 69 8.70 1.58 -1.62
C LEU A 69 7.29 1.15 -2.05
N LEU A 70 7.17 0.18 -2.95
CA LEU A 70 5.88 -0.42 -3.30
C LEU A 70 5.26 -1.15 -2.11
N LEU A 71 6.08 -1.83 -1.30
CA LEU A 71 5.63 -2.51 -0.08
C LEU A 71 5.02 -1.53 0.92
N VAL A 72 5.59 -0.32 1.08
CA VAL A 72 5.02 0.75 1.91
C VAL A 72 3.60 1.06 1.46
N LEU A 73 3.39 1.33 0.17
CA LEU A 73 2.06 1.62 -0.38
C LEU A 73 1.07 0.47 -0.21
N ILE A 74 1.53 -0.79 -0.35
CA ILE A 74 0.67 -1.97 -0.15
C ILE A 74 0.21 -2.03 1.31
N VAL A 75 1.13 -1.87 2.26
CA VAL A 75 0.81 -1.95 3.69
C VAL A 75 -0.06 -0.76 4.13
N GLU A 76 0.16 0.43 3.58
CA GLU A 76 -0.69 1.59 3.82
C GLU A 76 -2.13 1.37 3.34
N LEU A 77 -2.32 0.84 2.13
CA LEU A 77 -3.66 0.50 1.63
C LEU A 77 -4.36 -0.55 2.50
N ILE A 78 -3.61 -1.52 3.01
CA ILE A 78 -4.13 -2.53 3.95
C ILE A 78 -4.49 -1.87 5.29
N ASN A 79 -3.66 -0.96 5.80
CA ASN A 79 -3.93 -0.20 7.01
C ASN A 79 -5.24 0.61 6.87
N SER A 80 -5.40 1.41 5.81
CA SER A 80 -6.62 2.18 5.58
C SER A 80 -7.86 1.30 5.41
N ALA A 81 -7.72 0.12 4.80
CA ALA A 81 -8.80 -0.84 4.70
C ALA A 81 -9.22 -1.38 6.09
N PHE A 82 -8.25 -1.68 6.97
CA PHE A 82 -8.54 -2.09 8.34
C PHE A 82 -9.17 -0.96 9.15
N GLU A 83 -8.66 0.27 9.02
CA GLU A 83 -9.25 1.45 9.68
C GLU A 83 -10.72 1.64 9.27
N ALA A 84 -11.02 1.54 7.97
CA ALA A 84 -12.39 1.64 7.47
C ALA A 84 -13.32 0.54 8.04
N VAL A 85 -12.81 -0.69 8.21
CA VAL A 85 -13.56 -1.80 8.83
C VAL A 85 -13.79 -1.53 10.31
N VAL A 86 -12.76 -1.11 11.04
CA VAL A 86 -12.85 -0.81 12.48
C VAL A 86 -13.82 0.33 12.74
N ASP A 87 -13.75 1.41 11.96
CA ASP A 87 -14.60 2.58 12.08
C ASP A 87 -16.07 2.29 11.75
N ARG A 88 -16.32 1.32 10.86
CA ARG A 88 -17.68 0.84 10.60
C ARG A 88 -18.27 0.05 11.77
N ILE A 89 -17.47 -0.72 12.50
CA ILE A 89 -17.97 -1.64 13.55
C ILE A 89 -18.25 -0.91 14.86
N SER A 90 -17.40 0.04 15.27
CA SER A 90 -17.57 0.73 16.54
C SER A 90 -17.03 2.14 16.49
N LEU A 91 -17.90 3.13 16.70
CA LEU A 91 -17.53 4.53 16.90
C LEU A 91 -17.17 4.81 18.37
N GLU A 92 -17.52 3.92 19.30
CA GLU A 92 -17.04 3.98 20.68
C GLU A 92 -15.57 3.55 20.76
N ARG A 93 -14.78 4.27 21.57
CA ARG A 93 -13.37 3.96 21.83
C ARG A 93 -13.23 2.65 22.62
N HIS A 94 -13.29 1.53 21.93
CA HIS A 94 -13.00 0.22 22.50
C HIS A 94 -11.49 -0.06 22.48
N PRO A 95 -10.89 -0.61 23.56
CA PRO A 95 -9.45 -0.91 23.61
C PRO A 95 -8.95 -1.76 22.43
N LEU A 96 -9.75 -2.72 21.96
CA LEU A 96 -9.40 -3.55 20.80
C LEU A 96 -9.37 -2.76 19.49
N SER A 97 -10.30 -1.83 19.29
CA SER A 97 -10.32 -0.95 18.10
C SER A 97 -9.07 -0.07 18.06
N LYS A 98 -8.64 0.43 19.23
CA LYS A 98 -7.38 1.16 19.35
C LYS A 98 -6.20 0.28 18.96
N ASN A 99 -6.08 -0.93 19.53
CA ASN A 99 -4.98 -1.84 19.23
C ASN A 99 -4.91 -2.19 17.73
N ALA A 100 -6.06 -2.41 17.08
CA ALA A 100 -6.11 -2.70 15.65
C ALA A 100 -5.51 -1.57 14.81
N LYS A 101 -5.86 -0.31 15.11
CA LYS A 101 -5.30 0.87 14.45
C LYS A 101 -3.80 1.03 14.75
N ASP A 102 -3.41 0.87 16.02
CA ASP A 102 -2.01 0.99 16.45
C ASP A 102 -1.12 -0.04 15.73
N PHE A 103 -1.59 -1.29 15.56
CA PHE A 103 -0.84 -2.33 14.85
C PHE A 103 -0.73 -2.07 13.35
N GLY A 104 -1.80 -1.57 12.72
CA GLY A 104 -1.76 -1.19 11.31
C GLY A 104 -0.77 -0.06 11.05
N SER A 105 -0.82 1.01 11.85
CA SER A 105 0.15 2.10 11.80
C SER A 105 1.59 1.63 12.07
N ALA A 106 1.79 0.72 13.03
CA ALA A 106 3.10 0.15 13.31
C ALA A 106 3.65 -0.66 12.12
N ALA A 107 2.79 -1.42 11.42
CA ALA A 107 3.19 -2.16 10.22
C ALA A 107 3.68 -1.22 9.11
N VAL A 108 2.96 -0.12 8.86
CA VAL A 108 3.40 0.92 7.91
C VAL A 108 4.77 1.48 8.32
N GLY A 109 4.93 1.87 9.58
CA GLY A 109 6.20 2.36 10.11
C GLY A 109 7.37 1.39 9.92
N LEU A 110 7.15 0.08 10.13
CA LEU A 110 8.17 -0.94 9.88
C LEU A 110 8.56 -1.04 8.40
N THR A 111 7.60 -0.90 7.48
CA THR A 111 7.93 -0.88 6.04
C THR A 111 8.72 0.36 5.64
N VAL A 112 8.43 1.52 6.25
CA VAL A 112 9.19 2.76 6.03
C VAL A 112 10.63 2.60 6.53
N LEU A 113 10.82 2.00 7.71
CA LEU A 113 12.16 1.70 8.24
C LEU A 113 12.92 0.73 7.33
N LEU A 114 12.26 -0.32 6.84
CA LEU A 114 12.86 -1.25 5.88
C LEU A 114 13.27 -0.54 4.58
N ALA A 115 12.41 0.33 4.04
CA ALA A 115 12.71 1.10 2.84
C ALA A 115 13.91 2.02 3.06
N ALA A 116 13.94 2.76 4.18
CA ALA A 116 15.04 3.64 4.54
C ALA A 116 16.37 2.87 4.70
N ALA A 117 16.36 1.75 5.43
CA ALA A 117 17.54 0.90 5.60
C ALA A 117 18.05 0.36 4.26
N THR A 118 17.16 -0.15 3.41
CA THR A 118 17.50 -0.69 2.09
C THR A 118 18.12 0.37 1.18
N TRP A 119 17.48 1.54 1.08
CA TRP A 119 18.02 2.67 0.31
C TRP A 119 19.36 3.13 0.87
N GLY A 120 19.46 3.30 2.19
CA GLY A 120 20.70 3.69 2.87
C GLY A 120 21.85 2.74 2.58
N THR A 121 21.64 1.43 2.67
CA THR A 121 22.67 0.41 2.39
C THR A 121 23.09 0.41 0.92
N VAL A 122 22.15 0.48 -0.02
CA VAL A 122 22.49 0.48 -1.45
C VAL A 122 23.26 1.75 -1.83
N LEU A 123 22.84 2.91 -1.31
CA LEU A 123 23.53 4.18 -1.56
C LEU A 123 24.91 4.22 -0.90
N TYR A 124 25.03 3.76 0.35
CA TYR A 124 26.30 3.66 1.04
C TYR A 124 27.27 2.79 0.25
N ASN A 125 26.87 1.57 -0.13
CA ASN A 125 27.72 0.67 -0.92
C ASN A 125 28.07 1.20 -2.31
N ARG A 126 27.30 2.18 -2.83
CA ARG A 126 27.54 2.76 -4.15
C ARG A 126 28.50 3.96 -4.10
N PHE A 127 28.54 4.70 -3.00
CA PHE A 127 29.23 5.99 -2.90
C PHE A 127 30.28 6.09 -1.78
N ALA A 128 30.32 5.13 -0.84
CA ALA A 128 31.39 4.96 0.13
C ALA A 128 32.39 3.90 -0.35
#